data_AF-A0A6A7BZC6-F1
#
_entry.id   AF-A0A6A7BZC6-F1
#
_cell.length_a   1.000
_cell.length_b   1.000
_cell.length_c   1.000
_cell.angle_alpha   90.00
_cell.angle_beta   90.00
_cell.angle_gamma   90.00
#
_symmetry.space_group_name_H-M   'P 1'
#
loop_
_entity.id
_entity.type
_entity.pdbx_description
1 polymer ?
#
loop_
_entity_poly.entity_id
_entity_poly.type
_entity_poly.pdbx_seq_one_letter_code
_entity_poly.pdbx_strand_id
1 'polypeptide(L)'
;RWLLTPKGILWTLYGLNVVAWGGMLFLLLCNASKAMCWAPVDRPRYRNCNDINSPRRVWIEIDSQILNALFCVTGFGFLPWRLRDLYFLLRYRLCNERRAGKEKKLKPLRVLTGYYDWFRLDKQPTTAMWKMDVFVWAQIANTALQACLCGFMWGMSRYNRPAWATGLFIALACGVAAAGGLIAFLEGRKAVKVE
;
A
#
# COMPACT_ATOMS: atom_id res chain seq x y z
N ARG A 1 -10.43 13.02 20.68
CA ARG A 1 -10.42 14.23 19.81
C ARG A 1 -10.25 13.92 18.32
N TRP A 2 -9.50 12.88 17.90
CA TRP A 2 -9.30 12.53 16.48
C TRP A 2 -10.61 12.29 15.69
N LEU A 3 -11.54 11.50 16.26
CA LEU A 3 -12.86 11.19 15.68
C LEU A 3 -13.83 12.38 15.60
N LEU A 4 -13.46 13.55 16.13
CA LEU A 4 -14.28 14.75 16.05
C LEU A 4 -13.84 15.66 14.89
N THR A 5 -12.73 15.34 14.23
CA THR A 5 -12.28 16.07 13.04
C THR A 5 -12.84 15.42 11.77
N PRO A 6 -13.33 16.18 10.78
CA PRO A 6 -13.86 15.62 9.53
C PRO A 6 -12.85 14.68 8.84
N LYS A 7 -11.58 15.09 8.82
CA LYS A 7 -10.46 14.27 8.33
C LYS A 7 -10.31 12.96 9.10
N GLY A 8 -10.41 13.01 10.43
CA GLY A 8 -10.25 11.84 11.29
C GLY A 8 -11.38 10.82 11.10
N ILE A 9 -12.62 11.30 10.98
CA ILE A 9 -13.78 10.46 10.68
C ILE A 9 -13.62 9.73 9.35
N LEU A 10 -13.25 10.44 8.28
CA LEU A 10 -13.05 9.85 6.95
C LEU A 10 -11.99 8.75 6.96
N TRP A 11 -10.84 9.01 7.60
CA TRP A 11 -9.78 8.03 7.73
C TRP A 11 -10.17 6.82 8.58
N THR A 12 -10.93 7.03 9.66
CA THR A 12 -11.43 5.93 10.48
C THR A 12 -12.44 5.08 9.72
N LEU A 13 -13.40 5.68 9.01
CA LEU A 13 -14.36 4.94 8.18
C LEU A 13 -13.66 4.15 7.07
N TYR A 14 -12.67 4.75 6.42
CA TYR A 14 -11.83 4.08 5.44
C TYR A 14 -11.10 2.88 6.04
N GLY A 15 -10.41 3.08 7.18
CA GLY A 15 -9.68 2.02 7.87
C GLY A 15 -10.58 0.86 8.31
N LEU A 16 -11.77 1.17 8.85
CA LEU A 16 -12.77 0.17 9.21
C LEU A 16 -13.26 -0.62 8.00
N ASN A 17 -13.48 0.04 6.85
CA ASN A 17 -13.85 -0.65 5.61
C ASN A 17 -12.74 -1.60 5.14
N VAL A 18 -11.49 -1.14 5.10
CA VAL A 18 -10.35 -1.98 4.72
C VAL A 18 -10.24 -3.20 5.63
N VAL A 19 -10.40 -3.03 6.95
CA VAL A 19 -10.35 -4.14 7.91
C VAL A 19 -11.55 -5.07 7.76
N ALA A 20 -12.75 -4.55 7.53
CA ALA A 20 -13.95 -5.36 7.36
C ALA A 20 -13.88 -6.26 6.10
N TRP A 21 -13.62 -5.66 4.94
CA TRP A 21 -13.48 -6.40 3.68
C TRP A 21 -12.25 -7.30 3.68
N GLY A 22 -11.13 -6.84 4.27
CA GLY A 22 -9.90 -7.60 4.42
C GLY A 22 -10.07 -8.82 5.32
N GLY A 23 -10.75 -8.63 6.45
CA GLY A 23 -11.09 -9.70 7.39
C GLY A 23 -12.04 -10.72 6.77
N MET A 24 -13.06 -10.27 6.04
CA MET A 24 -13.97 -11.15 5.32
C MET A 24 -13.22 -12.00 4.27
N LEU A 25 -12.37 -11.39 3.44
CA LEU A 25 -11.55 -12.11 2.48
C LEU A 25 -10.67 -13.17 3.17
N PHE A 26 -10.03 -12.81 4.29
CA PHE A 26 -9.22 -13.74 5.09
C PHE A 26 -10.04 -14.94 5.60
N LEU A 27 -11.22 -14.70 6.16
CA LEU A 27 -12.12 -15.75 6.66
C LEU A 27 -12.57 -16.69 5.52
N LEU A 28 -12.88 -16.15 4.35
CA LEU A 28 -13.24 -16.94 3.16
C LEU A 28 -12.07 -17.78 2.66
N LEU A 29 -10.84 -17.26 2.70
CA LEU A 29 -9.63 -18.00 2.34
C LEU A 29 -9.34 -19.14 3.34
N CYS A 30 -9.53 -18.90 4.63
CA CYS A 30 -9.38 -19.90 5.70
C CYS A 30 -10.49 -20.96 5.77
N ASN A 31 -11.40 -21.03 4.79
CA ASN A 31 -12.54 -21.97 4.79
C ASN A 31 -13.48 -21.83 6.01
N ALA A 32 -13.53 -20.66 6.64
CA ALA A 32 -14.40 -20.43 7.81
C ALA A 32 -15.90 -20.52 7.46
N SER A 33 -16.27 -20.25 6.20
CA SER A 33 -17.65 -20.27 5.72
C SER A 33 -18.04 -21.60 5.04
N LYS A 34 -18.08 -22.69 5.82
CA LYS A 34 -18.51 -24.03 5.33
C LYS A 34 -19.90 -24.04 4.69
N ALA A 35 -20.79 -23.11 5.06
CA ALA A 35 -22.12 -22.94 4.49
C ALA A 35 -22.12 -22.49 3.01
N MET A 36 -21.03 -21.87 2.54
CA MET A 36 -20.87 -21.40 1.15
C MET A 36 -20.19 -22.41 0.23
N CYS A 37 -19.86 -23.60 0.75
CA CYS A 37 -19.20 -24.69 0.02
C CYS A 37 -20.20 -25.55 -0.77
N TRP A 38 -20.83 -24.97 -1.77
CA TRP A 38 -21.67 -25.71 -2.72
C TRP A 38 -21.59 -25.04 -4.10
N ALA A 39 -21.80 -25.81 -5.15
CA ALA A 39 -21.74 -25.33 -6.53
C ALA A 39 -23.05 -25.67 -7.29
N PRO A 40 -23.62 -24.72 -8.04
CA PRO A 40 -24.65 -24.99 -9.02
C PRO A 40 -24.00 -25.24 -10.38
N VAL A 41 -24.15 -26.43 -10.96
CA VAL A 41 -23.77 -26.66 -12.36
C VAL A 41 -24.99 -27.04 -13.18
N ASP A 42 -25.76 -28.04 -12.75
CA ASP A 42 -27.14 -28.29 -13.18
C ASP A 42 -27.72 -29.21 -12.10
N ARG A 43 -28.96 -28.97 -11.64
CA ARG A 43 -29.50 -29.55 -10.39
C ARG A 43 -29.25 -31.07 -10.32
N PRO A 44 -28.66 -31.63 -9.23
CA PRO A 44 -28.62 -31.17 -7.84
C PRO A 44 -27.33 -30.46 -7.39
N ARG A 45 -27.38 -29.73 -6.26
CA ARG A 45 -26.21 -29.08 -5.63
C ARG A 45 -25.23 -30.15 -5.13
N TYR A 46 -23.95 -30.03 -5.49
CA TYR A 46 -22.88 -30.83 -4.88
C TYR A 46 -21.97 -29.96 -4.00
N ARG A 47 -21.39 -30.59 -2.97
CA ARG A 47 -20.51 -29.93 -2.02
C ARG A 47 -19.11 -29.81 -2.60
N ASN A 48 -18.81 -28.67 -3.22
CA ASN A 48 -17.46 -28.34 -3.67
C ASN A 48 -17.10 -26.89 -3.29
N CYS A 49 -16.12 -26.74 -2.39
CA CYS A 49 -15.65 -25.43 -1.91
C CYS A 49 -14.74 -24.69 -2.91
N ASN A 50 -14.20 -25.40 -3.90
CA ASN A 50 -13.20 -24.86 -4.83
C ASN A 50 -13.78 -24.57 -6.21
N ASP A 51 -15.05 -24.88 -6.43
CA ASP A 51 -15.75 -24.67 -7.67
C ASP A 51 -15.81 -23.20 -8.06
N ILE A 52 -15.67 -22.92 -9.36
CA ILE A 52 -15.70 -21.55 -9.85
C ILE A 52 -17.07 -20.90 -9.67
N ASN A 53 -18.17 -21.63 -9.65
CA ASN A 53 -19.51 -21.08 -9.46
C ASN A 53 -19.95 -21.12 -7.98
N SER A 54 -19.09 -21.56 -7.06
CA SER A 54 -19.41 -21.55 -5.64
C SER A 54 -19.60 -20.12 -5.11
N PRO A 55 -20.59 -19.88 -4.22
CA PRO A 55 -20.79 -18.58 -3.58
C PRO A 55 -19.52 -18.07 -2.90
N ARG A 56 -18.72 -18.98 -2.31
CA ARG A 56 -17.44 -18.65 -1.72
C ARG A 56 -16.50 -17.96 -2.72
N ARG A 57 -16.31 -18.52 -3.92
CA ARG A 57 -15.45 -17.90 -4.94
C ARG A 57 -16.02 -16.60 -5.49
N VAL A 58 -17.35 -16.44 -5.51
CA VAL A 58 -18.00 -15.19 -5.93
C VAL A 58 -17.67 -14.08 -4.92
N TRP A 59 -17.82 -14.36 -3.63
CA TRP A 59 -17.49 -13.42 -2.57
C TRP A 59 -16.00 -13.09 -2.51
N ILE A 60 -15.12 -14.08 -2.68
CA ILE A 60 -13.67 -13.83 -2.79
C ILE A 60 -13.37 -12.84 -3.91
N GLU A 61 -14.05 -12.96 -5.07
CA GLU A 61 -13.88 -12.02 -6.17
C GLU A 61 -14.39 -10.61 -5.78
N ILE A 62 -15.60 -10.50 -5.23
CA ILE A 62 -16.18 -9.22 -4.80
C ILE A 62 -15.28 -8.52 -3.76
N ASP A 63 -14.90 -9.23 -2.70
CA ASP A 63 -14.07 -8.69 -1.63
C ASP A 63 -12.71 -8.25 -2.18
N SER A 64 -12.12 -9.05 -3.07
CA SER A 64 -10.83 -8.71 -3.69
C SER A 64 -10.93 -7.46 -4.57
N GLN A 65 -12.03 -7.27 -5.30
CA GLN A 65 -12.23 -6.08 -6.13
C GLN A 65 -12.43 -4.82 -5.26
N ILE A 66 -13.20 -4.92 -4.19
CA ILE A 66 -13.43 -3.82 -3.24
C ILE A 66 -12.12 -3.43 -2.56
N LEU A 67 -11.35 -4.40 -2.06
CA LEU A 67 -10.05 -4.14 -1.44
C LEU A 67 -9.04 -3.54 -2.41
N ASN A 68 -8.99 -4.06 -3.65
CA ASN A 68 -8.15 -3.48 -4.68
C ASN A 68 -8.53 -2.02 -4.97
N ALA A 69 -9.83 -1.70 -5.06
CA ALA A 69 -10.29 -0.34 -5.24
C ALA A 69 -9.89 0.57 -4.07
N LEU A 70 -10.09 0.13 -2.83
CA LEU A 70 -9.70 0.88 -1.62
C LEU A 70 -8.19 1.16 -1.60
N PHE A 71 -7.36 0.16 -1.90
CA PHE A 71 -5.92 0.36 -1.99
C PHE A 71 -5.53 1.29 -3.14
N CYS A 72 -6.13 1.15 -4.33
CA CYS A 72 -5.87 2.03 -5.47
C CYS A 72 -6.25 3.48 -5.19
N VAL A 73 -7.34 3.75 -4.45
CA VAL A 73 -7.72 5.12 -4.06
C VAL A 73 -6.62 5.78 -3.24
N THR A 74 -5.97 5.04 -2.34
CA THR A 74 -4.84 5.59 -1.57
C THR A 74 -3.52 5.57 -2.35
N GLY A 75 -3.26 4.56 -3.18
CA GLY A 75 -2.04 4.51 -3.98
C GLY A 75 -1.97 5.57 -5.08
N PHE A 76 -3.06 5.71 -5.84
CA PHE A 76 -3.18 6.70 -6.91
C PHE A 76 -3.58 8.06 -6.39
N GLY A 77 -4.46 8.13 -5.37
CA GLY A 77 -4.82 9.39 -4.74
C GLY A 77 -3.60 10.12 -4.21
N PHE A 78 -2.66 9.41 -3.56
CA PHE A 78 -1.42 10.02 -3.09
C PHE A 78 -0.27 10.06 -4.12
N LEU A 79 -0.53 9.71 -5.39
CA LEU A 79 0.51 9.67 -6.43
C LEU A 79 1.21 11.03 -6.65
N PRO A 80 0.54 12.21 -6.67
CA PRO A 80 1.21 13.48 -6.88
C PRO A 80 2.30 13.77 -5.84
N TRP A 81 2.02 13.45 -4.57
CA TRP A 81 2.99 13.61 -3.49
C TRP A 81 4.15 12.62 -3.64
N ARG A 82 3.88 11.35 -3.94
CA ARG A 82 4.92 10.32 -4.17
C ARG A 82 5.85 10.69 -5.33
N LEU A 83 5.30 11.20 -6.43
CA LEU A 83 6.09 11.66 -7.58
C LEU A 83 6.93 12.88 -7.27
N ARG A 84 6.41 13.84 -6.49
CA ARG A 84 7.18 14.97 -5.98
C ARG A 84 8.37 14.49 -5.14
N ASP A 85 8.16 13.52 -4.25
CA ASP A 85 9.24 13.01 -3.39
C ASP A 85 10.30 12.27 -4.21
N LEU A 86 9.87 11.47 -5.19
CA LEU A 86 10.75 10.84 -6.18
C LEU A 86 11.52 11.88 -6.98
N TYR A 87 10.88 12.95 -7.45
CA TYR A 87 11.52 14.02 -8.20
C TYR A 87 12.65 14.66 -7.38
N PHE A 88 12.40 15.01 -6.12
CA PHE A 88 13.44 15.58 -5.26
C PHE A 88 14.59 14.60 -4.98
N LEU A 89 14.28 13.31 -4.79
CA LEU A 89 15.30 12.28 -4.61
C LEU A 89 16.15 12.09 -5.87
N LEU A 90 15.53 12.02 -7.05
CA LEU A 90 16.23 11.91 -8.33
C LEU A 90 17.08 13.14 -8.61
N ARG A 91 16.58 14.35 -8.32
CA ARG A 91 17.37 15.58 -8.39
C ARG A 91 18.62 15.51 -7.52
N TYR A 92 18.51 14.99 -6.30
CA TYR A 92 19.66 14.76 -5.43
C TYR A 92 20.66 13.75 -6.01
N ARG A 93 20.17 12.61 -6.54
CA ARG A 93 21.01 11.53 -7.08
C ARG A 93 21.70 11.89 -8.39
N LEU A 94 21.03 12.62 -9.27
CA LEU A 94 21.56 13.04 -10.56
C LEU A 94 22.45 14.29 -10.46
N CYS A 95 22.33 15.07 -9.38
CA CYS A 95 23.22 16.21 -9.13
C CYS A 95 24.62 15.75 -8.73
N ASN A 96 25.57 15.91 -9.66
CA ASN A 96 26.99 15.69 -9.37
C ASN A 96 27.55 16.76 -8.43
N GLU A 97 28.13 16.32 -7.32
CA GLU A 97 28.71 17.19 -6.29
C GLU A 97 29.83 18.07 -6.84
N ARG A 98 30.67 17.51 -7.72
CA ARG A 98 31.78 18.22 -8.37
C ARG A 98 31.33 19.37 -9.27
N ARG A 99 30.13 19.30 -9.86
CA ARG A 99 29.60 20.33 -10.77
C ARG A 99 28.72 21.37 -10.07
N ALA A 100 27.91 20.94 -9.09
CA ALA A 100 26.88 21.79 -8.49
C ALA A 100 27.28 22.38 -7.13
N GLY A 101 28.29 21.81 -6.45
CA GLY A 101 28.60 22.13 -5.06
C GLY A 101 27.65 21.44 -4.07
N LYS A 102 28.15 21.20 -2.85
CA LYS A 102 27.47 20.43 -1.80
C LYS A 102 26.12 21.03 -1.38
N GLU A 103 26.02 22.35 -1.29
CA GLU A 103 24.79 23.04 -0.88
C GLU A 103 23.65 22.86 -1.88
N LYS A 104 23.91 23.07 -3.18
CA LYS A 104 22.89 22.92 -4.22
C LYS A 104 22.41 21.47 -4.35
N LYS A 105 23.31 20.50 -4.11
CA LYS A 105 22.98 19.07 -4.05
C LYS A 105 22.04 18.75 -2.89
N LEU A 106 22.25 19.32 -1.70
CA LEU A 106 21.45 19.06 -0.50
C LEU A 106 20.11 19.81 -0.46
N LYS A 107 19.97 20.93 -1.21
CA LYS A 107 18.73 21.72 -1.28
C LYS A 107 17.43 20.90 -1.47
N PRO A 108 17.30 19.98 -2.44
CA PRO A 108 16.09 19.16 -2.59
C PRO A 108 15.79 18.29 -1.36
N LEU A 109 16.81 17.76 -0.69
CA LEU A 109 16.60 16.97 0.52
C LEU A 109 16.15 17.83 1.70
N ARG A 110 16.64 19.07 1.81
CA ARG A 110 16.16 20.03 2.84
C ARG A 110 14.69 20.37 2.65
N VAL A 111 14.21 20.48 1.41
CA VAL A 111 12.78 20.63 1.14
C VAL A 111 11.99 19.44 1.68
N LEU A 112 12.50 18.21 1.48
CA LEU A 112 11.87 17.00 2.02
C LEU A 112 11.85 16.97 3.56
N THR A 113 12.88 17.48 4.24
CA THR A 113 12.85 17.60 5.71
C THR A 113 11.74 18.53 6.23
N GLY A 114 11.24 19.46 5.40
CA GLY A 114 10.10 20.31 5.76
C GLY A 114 8.74 19.63 5.62
N TYR A 115 8.66 18.54 4.84
CA TYR A 115 7.43 17.76 4.69
C TYR A 115 7.35 16.56 5.64
N TYR A 116 8.50 16.07 6.11
CA TYR A 116 8.60 14.85 6.90
C TYR A 116 9.33 15.10 8.22
N ASP A 117 8.57 15.19 9.32
CA ASP A 117 9.11 15.45 10.66
C ASP A 117 10.13 14.41 11.14
N TRP A 118 10.01 13.17 10.64
CA TRP A 118 10.92 12.07 10.96
C TRP A 118 12.26 12.15 10.21
N PHE A 119 12.33 12.89 9.10
CA PHE A 119 13.53 13.01 8.27
C PHE A 119 14.28 14.29 8.62
N ARG A 120 15.44 14.16 9.26
CA ARG A 120 16.25 15.28 9.75
C ARG A 120 17.65 15.23 9.15
N LEU A 121 18.03 16.27 8.38
CA LEU A 121 19.38 16.41 7.83
C LEU A 121 20.29 17.27 8.70
N ASP A 122 19.81 18.44 9.11
CA ASP A 122 20.62 19.45 9.80
C ASP A 122 20.38 19.46 11.34
N LYS A 123 19.59 18.51 11.87
CA LYS A 123 19.29 18.37 13.32
C LYS A 123 19.77 17.02 13.85
N GLN A 124 20.23 16.98 15.09
CA GLN A 124 20.53 15.71 15.77
C GLN A 124 19.24 15.05 16.31
N PRO A 125 19.10 13.71 16.25
CA PRO A 125 19.96 12.78 15.53
C PRO A 125 19.73 12.89 14.02
N THR A 126 20.83 12.91 13.25
CA THR A 126 20.75 13.01 11.79
C THR A 126 20.24 11.70 11.20
N THR A 127 19.24 11.79 10.33
CA THR A 127 18.67 10.64 9.64
C THR A 127 19.62 10.22 8.50
N ALA A 128 19.98 8.95 8.46
CA ALA A 128 20.78 8.41 7.37
C ALA A 128 20.05 8.51 6.02
N MET A 129 20.74 8.97 4.98
CA MET A 129 20.14 9.26 3.66
C MET A 129 19.49 8.03 3.01
N TRP A 130 20.09 6.86 3.19
CA TRP A 130 19.57 5.60 2.64
C TRP A 130 18.14 5.28 3.11
N LYS A 131 17.74 5.76 4.30
CA LYS A 131 16.38 5.55 4.82
C LYS A 131 15.35 6.31 4.01
N MET A 132 15.69 7.51 3.55
CA MET A 132 14.83 8.29 2.67
C MET A 132 14.76 7.67 1.29
N ASP A 133 15.89 7.15 0.76
CA ASP A 133 15.88 6.39 -0.49
C ASP A 133 14.94 5.19 -0.39
N VAL A 134 15.10 4.34 0.64
CA VAL A 134 14.25 3.16 0.83
C VAL A 134 12.78 3.56 1.01
N PHE A 135 12.49 4.61 1.77
CA PHE A 135 11.13 5.11 1.96
C PHE A 135 10.48 5.50 0.63
N VAL A 136 11.13 6.36 -0.16
CA VAL A 136 10.59 6.84 -1.44
C VAL A 136 10.45 5.68 -2.43
N TRP A 137 11.46 4.83 -2.56
CA TRP A 137 11.39 3.67 -3.46
C TRP A 137 10.32 2.66 -3.05
N ALA A 138 10.13 2.42 -1.75
CA ALA A 138 9.05 1.57 -1.25
C ALA A 138 7.66 2.15 -1.60
N GLN A 139 7.49 3.47 -1.50
CA GLN A 139 6.22 4.13 -1.86
C GLN A 139 5.92 4.07 -3.36
N ILE A 140 6.95 4.23 -4.20
CA ILE A 140 6.83 4.09 -5.66
C ILE A 140 6.57 2.63 -6.05
N ALA A 141 7.30 1.68 -5.45
CA ALA A 141 7.07 0.26 -5.65
C ALA A 141 5.65 -0.14 -5.24
N ASN A 142 5.12 0.40 -4.13
CA ASN A 142 3.75 0.19 -3.72
C ASN A 142 2.74 0.67 -4.79
N THR A 143 2.92 1.88 -5.34
CA THR A 143 2.03 2.37 -6.41
C THR A 143 2.15 1.54 -7.69
N ALA A 144 3.35 1.12 -8.06
CA ALA A 144 3.57 0.26 -9.23
C ALA A 144 2.90 -1.12 -9.06
N LEU A 145 3.06 -1.74 -7.89
CA LEU A 145 2.42 -3.02 -7.56
C LEU A 145 0.89 -2.91 -7.58
N GLN A 146 0.34 -1.79 -7.09
CA GLN A 146 -1.10 -1.54 -7.17
C GLN A 146 -1.59 -1.31 -8.60
N ALA A 147 -0.80 -0.64 -9.46
CA ALA A 147 -1.10 -0.53 -10.89
C ALA A 147 -1.10 -1.89 -11.60
N CYS A 148 -0.14 -2.76 -11.28
CA CYS A 148 -0.12 -4.13 -11.79
C CYS A 148 -1.34 -4.93 -11.31
N LEU A 149 -1.65 -4.87 -10.00
CA LEU A 149 -2.81 -5.56 -9.42
C LEU A 149 -4.11 -5.10 -10.09
N CYS A 150 -4.30 -3.79 -10.22
CA CYS A 150 -5.39 -3.16 -10.95
C CYS A 150 -5.49 -3.69 -12.39
N GLY A 151 -4.36 -3.76 -13.12
CA GLY A 151 -4.31 -4.32 -14.47
C GLY A 151 -4.82 -5.76 -14.52
N PHE A 152 -4.41 -6.62 -13.58
CA PHE A 152 -4.89 -8.00 -13.52
C PHE A 152 -6.37 -8.11 -13.09
N MET A 153 -6.83 -7.22 -12.20
CA MET A 153 -8.17 -7.29 -11.64
C MET A 153 -9.25 -6.68 -12.54
N TRP A 154 -8.93 -5.64 -13.29
CA TRP A 154 -9.87 -4.99 -14.20
C TRP A 154 -9.65 -5.43 -15.65
N GLY A 155 -8.45 -5.92 -16.01
CA GLY A 155 -8.14 -6.37 -17.36
C GLY A 155 -8.46 -7.84 -17.65
N MET A 156 -8.65 -8.69 -16.64
CA MET A 156 -8.94 -10.12 -16.84
C MET A 156 -10.24 -10.55 -16.18
N SER A 157 -11.01 -11.36 -16.91
CA SER A 157 -12.19 -12.03 -16.38
C SER A 157 -11.82 -13.12 -15.36
N ARG A 158 -12.72 -13.35 -14.40
CA ARG A 158 -12.60 -14.34 -13.31
C ARG A 158 -12.09 -15.72 -13.74
N TYR A 159 -12.47 -16.18 -14.94
CA TYR A 159 -12.12 -17.50 -15.46
C TYR A 159 -10.65 -17.62 -15.89
N ASN A 160 -10.04 -16.52 -16.34
CA ASN A 160 -8.70 -16.52 -16.91
C ASN A 160 -7.65 -15.95 -15.94
N ARG A 161 -8.07 -15.51 -14.74
CA ARG A 161 -7.16 -14.90 -13.77
C ARG A 161 -6.39 -15.97 -13.00
N PRO A 162 -5.04 -15.94 -13.00
CA PRO A 162 -4.26 -16.81 -12.14
C PRO A 162 -4.60 -16.56 -10.66
N ALA A 163 -5.00 -17.62 -9.96
CA ALA A 163 -5.44 -17.54 -8.57
C ALA A 163 -4.36 -17.05 -7.59
N TRP A 164 -3.07 -17.15 -7.96
CA TRP A 164 -1.94 -16.70 -7.15
C TRP A 164 -1.66 -15.20 -7.29
N ALA A 165 -2.00 -14.58 -8.43
CA ALA A 165 -1.53 -13.25 -8.77
C ALA A 165 -2.09 -12.19 -7.81
N THR A 166 -3.41 -12.21 -7.56
CA THR A 166 -4.06 -11.23 -6.68
C THR A 166 -3.48 -11.27 -5.27
N GLY A 167 -3.38 -12.46 -4.67
CA GLY A 167 -2.81 -12.64 -3.34
C GLY A 167 -1.35 -12.21 -3.25
N LEU A 168 -0.53 -12.58 -4.24
CA LEU A 168 0.90 -12.22 -4.28
C LEU A 168 1.09 -10.71 -4.35
N PHE A 169 0.43 -10.02 -5.28
CA PHE A 169 0.60 -8.58 -5.46
C PHE A 169 0.07 -7.79 -4.26
N ILE A 170 -1.03 -8.22 -3.64
CA ILE A 170 -1.53 -7.62 -2.39
C ILE A 170 -0.48 -7.79 -1.28
N ALA A 171 0.05 -9.00 -1.08
CA ALA A 171 1.04 -9.27 -0.05
C ALA A 171 2.32 -8.43 -0.24
N LEU A 172 2.82 -8.36 -1.48
CA LEU A 172 3.98 -7.55 -1.83
C LEU A 172 3.72 -6.05 -1.61
N ALA A 173 2.58 -5.52 -2.06
CA ALA A 173 2.21 -4.11 -1.92
C ALA A 173 2.11 -3.70 -0.44
N CYS A 174 1.42 -4.51 0.37
CA CYS A 174 1.32 -4.31 1.81
C CYS A 174 2.69 -4.43 2.50
N GLY A 175 3.52 -5.38 2.08
CA GLY A 175 4.87 -5.58 2.63
C GLY A 175 5.78 -4.37 2.40
N VAL A 176 5.84 -3.84 1.17
CA VAL A 176 6.66 -2.65 0.88
C VAL A 176 6.13 -1.41 1.58
N ALA A 177 4.81 -1.24 1.68
CA ALA A 177 4.19 -0.14 2.41
C ALA A 177 4.50 -0.21 3.92
N ALA A 178 4.41 -1.41 4.52
CA ALA A 178 4.74 -1.63 5.91
C ALA A 178 6.23 -1.35 6.20
N ALA A 179 7.14 -1.76 5.32
CA ALA A 179 8.57 -1.49 5.46
C ALA A 179 8.87 0.03 5.44
N GLY A 180 8.30 0.78 4.50
CA GLY A 180 8.43 2.23 4.45
C GLY A 180 7.86 2.93 5.68
N GLY A 181 6.66 2.52 6.12
CA GLY A 181 6.02 3.04 7.33
C GLY A 181 6.82 2.75 8.60
N LEU A 182 7.42 1.56 8.72
CA LEU A 182 8.23 1.18 9.86
C LEU A 182 9.49 2.04 9.99
N ILE A 183 10.17 2.35 8.88
CA ILE A 183 11.33 3.25 8.88
C ILE A 183 10.93 4.63 9.40
N ALA A 184 9.86 5.22 8.85
CA ALA A 184 9.37 6.52 9.28
C ALA A 184 8.99 6.52 10.77
N PHE A 185 8.36 5.44 11.24
CA PHE A 185 7.97 5.30 12.64
C PHE A 185 9.16 5.18 13.60
N LEU A 186 10.14 4.32 13.27
CA LEU A 186 11.32 4.12 14.10
C LEU A 186 12.18 5.38 14.19
N GLU A 187 12.35 6.10 13.08
CA GLU A 187 13.07 7.38 13.07
C GLU A 187 12.28 8.48 13.79
N GLY A 188 10.95 8.52 13.63
CA GLY A 188 10.08 9.42 14.40
C GLY A 188 10.17 9.19 15.91
N ARG A 189 10.32 7.94 16.37
CA ARG A 189 10.53 7.64 17.80
C ARG A 189 11.90 8.07 18.31
N LYS A 190 12.95 7.97 17.49
CA LYS A 190 14.30 8.45 17.87
C LYS A 190 14.32 9.97 17.99
N ALA A 191 13.64 10.63 17.06
CA ALA A 191 13.41 12.06 17.04
C ALA A 191 12.82 12.57 18.36
N VAL A 192 11.72 11.95 18.82
CA VAL A 192 11.02 12.35 20.05
C VAL A 192 11.83 12.07 21.33
N LYS A 193 12.71 11.06 21.35
CA LYS A 193 13.51 10.73 22.53
C LYS A 193 14.64 11.73 22.84
N VAL A 194 14.99 12.56 21.87
CA VAL A 194 16.11 13.52 21.98
C VAL A 194 15.59 14.93 22.29
N GLU A 195 14.29 15.15 22.12
CA GLU A 195 13.57 16.37 22.53
C GLU A 195 13.08 16.25 23.97
#